data_AF-A0A353S9N9-F1
#
_entry.id   AF-A0A353S9N9-F1
#
_cell.length_a   1.000
_cell.length_b   1.000
_cell.length_c   1.000
_cell.angle_alpha   90.00
_cell.angle_beta   90.00
_cell.angle_gamma   90.00
#
_symmetry.space_group_name_H-M   'P 1'
#
loop_
_entity.id
_entity.type
_entity.pdbx_description
1 polymer ?
#
loop_
_entity_poly.entity_id
_entity_poly.type
_entity_poly.pdbx_seq_one_letter_code
_entity_poly.pdbx_strand_id
1 'polypeptide(L)'
;MGKRKIGSVFFLLAFLFSENFIFPAERKVISRQNEFGGITEEHKIQHSEKDFEQFSKLMLFYDAAGNLRKQRYFLSEQLQEQTGILIQEECFEDGLAREYKMTLTKSYAKKSGIKEIVEKMNPDGSTLSVGYSDGKNTAWIAGDSFIVGYPPYSLSF
;
A
#
# COMPACT_ATOMS: atom_id res chain seq x y z
N MET A 1 7.12 -17.45 -68.86
CA MET A 1 7.87 -16.53 -67.99
C MET A 1 6.90 -15.83 -67.05
N GLY A 2 6.72 -16.33 -65.83
CA GLY A 2 5.84 -15.73 -64.82
C GLY A 2 6.67 -15.13 -63.69
N LYS A 3 6.67 -13.80 -63.55
CA LYS A 3 7.30 -13.10 -62.42
C LYS A 3 6.39 -13.21 -61.19
N ARG A 4 6.79 -13.98 -60.17
CA ARG A 4 6.12 -13.96 -58.86
C ARG A 4 6.70 -12.81 -58.03
N LYS A 5 5.83 -11.89 -57.62
CA LYS A 5 6.13 -10.78 -56.71
C LYS A 5 6.37 -11.37 -55.32
N ILE A 6 7.63 -11.38 -54.87
CA ILE A 6 7.99 -11.59 -53.46
C ILE A 6 8.05 -10.19 -52.85
N GLY A 7 6.91 -9.72 -52.38
CA GLY A 7 6.80 -8.44 -51.71
C GLY A 7 5.62 -8.52 -50.76
N SER A 8 5.83 -8.08 -49.53
CA SER A 8 4.79 -7.91 -48.50
C SER A 8 4.52 -9.10 -47.56
N VAL A 9 5.55 -9.80 -47.07
CA VAL A 9 5.40 -10.66 -45.87
C VAL A 9 6.34 -10.27 -44.72
N PHE A 10 7.31 -9.37 -44.94
CA PHE A 10 8.30 -9.04 -43.91
C PHE A 10 7.96 -7.88 -42.98
N PHE A 11 6.81 -7.21 -43.14
CA PHE A 11 6.47 -6.03 -42.33
C PHE A 11 5.44 -6.27 -41.22
N LEU A 12 4.83 -7.46 -41.13
CA LEU A 12 3.79 -7.76 -40.14
C LEU A 12 4.27 -8.54 -38.89
N LEU A 13 5.55 -8.92 -38.83
CA LEU A 13 6.11 -9.69 -37.71
C LEU A 13 6.84 -8.83 -36.65
N ALA A 14 7.08 -7.54 -36.92
CA ALA A 14 7.73 -6.64 -35.97
C ALA A 14 6.76 -5.99 -34.97
N PHE A 15 5.44 -6.12 -35.16
CA PHE A 15 4.43 -5.50 -34.31
C PHE A 15 3.85 -6.41 -33.22
N LEU A 16 4.25 -7.70 -33.20
CA LEU A 16 3.78 -8.67 -32.21
C LEU A 16 4.71 -8.84 -30.99
N PHE A 17 5.76 -8.02 -30.89
CA PHE A 17 6.72 -8.07 -29.78
C PHE A 17 6.74 -6.80 -28.90
N SER A 18 5.83 -5.85 -29.10
CA SER A 18 5.70 -4.69 -28.20
C SER A 18 4.82 -4.95 -26.98
N GLU A 19 4.16 -6.09 -26.90
CA GLU A 19 3.31 -6.42 -25.76
C GLU A 19 4.08 -7.29 -24.77
N ASN A 20 4.17 -6.79 -23.53
CA ASN A 20 4.74 -7.44 -22.34
C ASN A 20 6.21 -7.14 -22.02
N PHE A 21 6.61 -5.85 -22.06
CA PHE A 21 7.53 -5.40 -21.02
C PHE A 21 6.76 -5.26 -19.71
N ILE A 22 6.45 -6.39 -19.08
CA ILE A 22 6.09 -6.41 -17.66
C ILE A 22 7.41 -6.16 -16.94
N PHE A 23 7.72 -4.88 -16.67
CA PHE A 23 8.79 -4.57 -15.75
C PHE A 23 8.34 -5.07 -14.38
N PRO A 24 9.02 -6.08 -13.79
CA PRO A 24 8.62 -6.58 -12.48
C PRO A 24 8.72 -5.43 -11.48
N ALA A 25 7.70 -5.26 -10.63
CA ALA A 25 7.72 -4.34 -9.51
C ALA A 25 9.05 -4.52 -8.75
N GLU A 26 9.77 -3.42 -8.48
CA GLU A 26 11.10 -3.49 -7.88
C GLU A 26 10.94 -3.93 -6.42
N ARG A 27 11.09 -5.24 -6.18
CA ARG A 27 11.09 -5.85 -4.84
C ARG A 27 12.50 -5.85 -4.29
N LYS A 28 12.68 -5.26 -3.11
CA LYS A 28 13.98 -5.17 -2.43
C LYS A 28 13.85 -5.52 -0.95
N VAL A 29 14.67 -6.45 -0.48
CA VAL A 29 14.84 -6.67 0.97
C VAL A 29 15.68 -5.53 1.53
N ILE A 30 15.10 -4.69 2.37
CA ILE A 30 15.77 -3.51 2.94
C ILE A 30 16.28 -3.75 4.37
N SER A 31 15.76 -4.77 5.06
CA SER A 31 16.27 -5.23 6.36
C SER A 31 16.11 -6.74 6.48
N ARG A 32 17.09 -7.40 7.12
CA ARG A 32 17.02 -8.82 7.50
C ARG A 32 16.71 -9.03 8.98
N GLN A 33 16.61 -7.95 9.75
CA GLN A 33 16.29 -7.97 11.18
C GLN A 33 15.50 -6.70 11.51
N ASN A 34 14.17 -6.79 11.34
CA ASN A 34 13.24 -5.72 11.69
C ASN A 34 12.79 -5.81 13.16
N GLU A 35 11.84 -4.97 13.57
CA GLU A 35 11.31 -4.99 14.96
C GLU A 35 10.61 -6.31 15.36
N PHE A 36 10.29 -7.18 14.40
CA PHE A 36 9.69 -8.51 14.62
C PHE A 36 10.72 -9.65 14.50
N GLY A 37 12.01 -9.32 14.39
CA GLY A 37 13.09 -10.30 14.24
C GLY A 37 13.17 -10.98 12.87
N GLY A 38 12.37 -10.54 11.90
CA GLY A 38 12.37 -11.06 10.52
C GLY A 38 12.82 -10.03 9.49
N ILE A 39 12.31 -10.16 8.26
CA ILE A 39 12.72 -9.33 7.13
C ILE A 39 11.74 -8.19 6.84
N THR A 40 12.25 -7.09 6.30
CA THR A 40 11.42 -6.04 5.70
C THR A 40 11.68 -5.97 4.20
N GLU A 41 10.61 -5.98 3.44
CA GLU A 41 10.61 -5.87 1.99
C GLU A 41 10.00 -4.54 1.57
N GLU A 42 10.60 -3.89 0.57
CA GLU A 42 10.10 -2.70 -0.09
C GLU A 42 9.68 -3.06 -1.52
N HIS A 43 8.49 -2.63 -1.90
CA HIS A 43 7.92 -2.76 -3.23
C HIS A 43 7.65 -1.35 -3.74
N LYS A 44 8.36 -0.93 -4.80
CA LYS A 44 8.05 0.33 -5.49
C LYS A 44 7.05 0.03 -6.59
N ILE A 45 5.95 0.78 -6.59
CA ILE A 45 4.88 0.64 -7.58
C ILE A 45 5.20 1.58 -8.73
N GLN A 46 5.32 1.01 -9.93
CA GLN A 46 5.60 1.77 -11.14
C GLN A 46 4.33 2.45 -11.65
N HIS A 47 4.49 3.55 -12.41
CA HIS A 47 3.38 4.31 -12.98
C HIS A 47 2.45 3.49 -13.89
N SER A 48 2.94 2.38 -14.44
CA SER A 48 2.16 1.46 -15.28
C SER A 48 1.36 0.43 -14.50
N GLU A 49 1.57 0.30 -13.19
CA GLU A 49 0.86 -0.66 -12.35
C GLU A 49 -0.51 -0.11 -11.95
N LYS A 50 -1.52 -1.00 -11.90
CA LYS A 50 -2.93 -0.65 -11.59
C LYS A 50 -3.07 0.09 -10.26
N ASP A 51 -2.20 -0.23 -9.29
CA ASP A 51 -2.29 0.28 -7.93
C ASP A 51 -1.51 1.59 -7.72
N PHE A 52 -0.82 2.10 -8.75
CA PHE A 52 -0.01 3.32 -8.67
C PHE A 52 -0.83 4.55 -8.25
N GLU A 53 -2.08 4.63 -8.72
CA GLU A 53 -3.00 5.71 -8.33
C GLU A 53 -3.31 5.70 -6.83
N GLN A 54 -3.16 4.55 -6.17
CA GLN A 54 -3.45 4.38 -4.74
C GLN A 54 -2.19 4.58 -3.90
N PHE A 55 -1.08 3.91 -4.23
CA PHE A 55 0.16 4.02 -3.47
C PHE A 55 1.40 3.92 -4.36
N SER A 56 2.43 4.67 -3.97
CA SER A 56 3.72 4.71 -4.68
C SER A 56 4.71 3.67 -4.15
N LYS A 57 4.50 3.23 -2.91
CA LYS A 57 5.39 2.29 -2.22
C LYS A 57 4.62 1.48 -1.18
N LEU A 58 4.95 0.20 -1.12
CA LEU A 58 4.49 -0.74 -0.10
C LEU A 58 5.69 -1.29 0.65
N MET A 59 5.59 -1.34 1.98
CA MET A 59 6.56 -2.03 2.83
C MET A 59 5.89 -3.16 3.59
N LEU A 60 6.48 -4.35 3.53
CA LEU A 60 6.01 -5.57 4.18
C LEU A 60 7.00 -5.98 5.27
N PHE A 61 6.50 -6.26 6.47
CA PHE A 61 7.31 -6.62 7.63
C PHE A 61 6.92 -8.02 8.09
N TYR A 62 7.84 -8.96 7.94
CA TYR A 62 7.67 -10.34 8.34
C TYR A 62 8.39 -10.62 9.66
N ASP A 63 7.88 -11.55 10.46
CA ASP A 63 8.61 -12.12 11.61
C ASP A 63 9.64 -13.18 11.18
N ALA A 64 10.36 -13.75 12.14
CA ALA A 64 11.36 -14.78 11.90
C ALA A 64 10.77 -16.10 11.34
N ALA A 65 9.48 -16.36 11.55
CA ALA A 65 8.77 -17.51 11.01
C ALA A 65 8.19 -17.25 9.61
N GLY A 66 8.33 -16.02 9.09
CA GLY A 66 7.83 -15.62 7.78
C GLY A 66 6.36 -15.16 7.78
N ASN A 67 5.74 -14.96 8.95
CA ASN A 67 4.37 -14.42 9.00
C ASN A 67 4.40 -12.90 8.82
N LEU A 68 3.47 -12.37 8.03
CA LEU A 68 3.28 -10.93 7.90
C LEU A 68 2.79 -10.36 9.24
N ARG A 69 3.52 -9.39 9.78
CA ARG A 69 3.18 -8.71 11.04
C ARG A 69 2.75 -7.27 10.85
N LYS A 70 3.21 -6.63 9.79
CA LYS A 70 2.83 -5.25 9.46
C LYS A 70 2.97 -4.98 7.97
N GLN A 71 2.08 -4.17 7.43
CA GLN A 71 2.27 -3.55 6.13
C GLN A 71 2.08 -2.04 6.20
N ARG A 72 2.78 -1.33 5.32
CA ARG A 72 2.76 0.14 5.25
C ARG A 72 2.64 0.60 3.81
N TYR A 73 1.55 1.28 3.52
CA TYR A 73 1.25 1.92 2.25
C TYR A 73 1.66 3.39 2.30
N PHE A 74 2.47 3.81 1.35
CA PHE A 74 2.78 5.22 1.12
C PHE A 74 1.91 5.70 -0.03
N LEU A 75 0.86 6.45 0.30
CA LEU A 75 -0.17 6.84 -0.66
C LEU A 75 0.43 7.68 -1.79
N SER A 76 -0.17 7.62 -2.97
CA SER A 76 0.23 8.46 -4.12
C SER A 76 0.03 9.94 -3.79
N GLU A 77 0.78 10.85 -4.42
CA GLU A 77 0.61 12.29 -4.19
C GLU A 77 -0.84 12.74 -4.46
N GLN A 78 -1.43 12.24 -5.54
CA GLN A 78 -2.83 12.51 -5.89
C GLN A 78 -3.79 12.09 -4.76
N LEU A 79 -3.61 10.90 -4.20
CA LEU A 79 -4.48 10.42 -3.14
C LEU A 79 -4.22 11.13 -1.81
N GLN A 80 -2.97 11.53 -1.53
CA GLN A 80 -2.63 12.39 -0.39
C GLN A 80 -3.36 13.74 -0.46
N GLU A 81 -3.45 14.35 -1.65
CA GLU A 81 -4.18 15.61 -1.85
C GLU A 81 -5.68 15.46 -1.60
N GLN A 82 -6.27 14.35 -2.07
CA GLN A 82 -7.69 14.06 -1.93
C GLN A 82 -8.09 13.71 -0.49
N THR A 83 -7.32 12.84 0.15
CA THR A 83 -7.69 12.25 1.45
C THR A 83 -7.04 12.94 2.64
N GLY A 84 -5.90 13.59 2.43
CA GLY A 84 -5.06 14.12 3.50
C GLY A 84 -4.21 13.09 4.21
N ILE A 85 -4.20 11.83 3.77
CA ILE A 85 -3.46 10.72 4.40
C ILE A 85 -2.13 10.52 3.68
N LEU A 86 -1.03 10.50 4.42
CA LEU A 86 0.33 10.28 3.93
C LEU A 86 0.69 8.79 3.91
N ILE A 87 0.38 8.10 5.00
CA ILE A 87 0.73 6.69 5.22
C ILE A 87 -0.47 5.98 5.82
N GLN A 88 -0.74 4.77 5.34
CA GLN A 88 -1.60 3.80 6.01
C GLN A 88 -0.76 2.61 6.48
N GLU A 89 -0.93 2.21 7.73
CA GLU A 89 -0.30 1.02 8.32
C GLU A 89 -1.36 0.06 8.80
N GLU A 90 -1.09 -1.24 8.65
CA GLU A 90 -1.91 -2.32 9.20
C GLU A 90 -1.01 -3.28 9.94
N CYS A 91 -1.35 -3.58 11.19
CA CYS A 91 -0.63 -4.53 12.04
C CYS A 91 -1.45 -5.80 12.20
N PHE A 92 -0.80 -6.94 12.05
CA PHE A 92 -1.42 -8.25 12.06
C PHE A 92 -1.05 -9.04 13.33
N GLU A 93 -2.02 -9.79 13.82
CA GLU A 93 -1.87 -10.78 14.87
C GLU A 93 -2.70 -12.00 14.48
N ASP A 94 -2.06 -13.18 14.48
CA ASP A 94 -2.67 -14.44 14.06
C ASP A 94 -3.32 -14.38 12.66
N GLY A 95 -2.68 -13.64 11.74
CA GLY A 95 -3.15 -13.44 10.37
C GLY A 95 -4.32 -12.45 10.22
N LEU A 96 -4.78 -11.85 11.32
CA LEU A 96 -5.88 -10.88 11.32
C LEU A 96 -5.35 -9.48 11.58
N ALA A 97 -5.85 -8.49 10.84
CA ALA A 97 -5.53 -7.08 11.10
C ALA A 97 -6.15 -6.67 12.45
N ARG A 98 -5.30 -6.23 13.38
CA ARG A 98 -5.70 -5.80 14.73
C ARG A 98 -5.59 -4.31 14.96
N GLU A 99 -4.77 -3.64 14.16
CA GLU A 99 -4.59 -2.20 14.26
C GLU A 99 -4.43 -1.60 12.87
N TYR A 100 -5.14 -0.51 12.63
CA TYR A 100 -4.99 0.34 11.46
C TYR A 100 -4.50 1.69 11.94
N LYS A 101 -3.49 2.26 11.27
CA LYS A 101 -3.02 3.60 11.57
C LYS A 101 -2.90 4.42 10.29
N MET A 102 -3.43 5.63 10.33
CA MET A 102 -3.27 6.62 9.28
C MET A 102 -2.42 7.77 9.79
N THR A 103 -1.31 8.05 9.11
CA THR A 103 -0.54 9.27 9.34
C THR A 103 -1.02 10.34 8.36
N LEU A 104 -1.44 11.50 8.87
CA LEU A 104 -1.94 12.60 8.07
C LEU A 104 -0.81 13.46 7.50
N THR A 105 -1.06 14.07 6.35
CA THR A 105 -0.19 15.06 5.73
C THR A 105 -0.03 16.28 6.65
N LYS A 106 1.09 17.00 6.50
CA LYS A 106 1.36 18.21 7.31
C LYS A 106 0.27 19.27 7.17
N SER A 107 -0.30 19.43 5.97
CA SER A 107 -1.37 20.39 5.70
C SER A 107 -2.64 20.05 6.48
N TYR A 108 -3.07 18.78 6.43
CA TYR A 108 -4.21 18.31 7.21
C TYR A 108 -3.95 18.39 8.71
N ALA A 109 -2.78 17.93 9.17
CA ALA A 109 -2.44 17.98 10.58
C ALA A 109 -2.39 19.40 11.15
N LYS A 110 -1.96 20.39 10.35
CA LYS A 110 -2.00 21.81 10.74
C LYS A 110 -3.43 22.33 10.88
N LYS A 111 -4.38 21.83 10.07
CA LYS A 111 -5.78 22.26 10.08
C LYS A 111 -6.59 21.59 11.19
N SER A 112 -6.42 20.29 11.39
CA SER A 112 -7.19 19.50 12.37
C SER A 112 -6.56 19.46 13.76
N GLY A 113 -5.24 19.70 13.86
CA GLY A 113 -4.47 19.43 15.07
C GLY A 113 -4.13 17.94 15.26
N ILE A 114 -4.57 17.07 14.35
CA ILE A 114 -4.41 15.61 14.42
C ILE A 114 -3.30 15.19 13.44
N LYS A 115 -2.29 14.46 13.92
CA LYS A 115 -1.24 13.88 13.08
C LYS A 115 -1.52 12.45 12.70
N GLU A 116 -2.14 11.69 13.60
CA GLU A 116 -2.37 10.26 13.38
C GLU A 116 -3.76 9.86 13.87
N ILE A 117 -4.36 8.91 13.17
CA ILE A 117 -5.59 8.24 13.57
C ILE A 117 -5.26 6.75 13.70
N VAL A 118 -5.63 6.14 14.82
CA VAL A 118 -5.37 4.72 15.13
C VAL A 118 -6.68 4.03 15.42
N GLU A 119 -6.97 2.91 14.78
CA GLU A 119 -8.13 2.07 15.09
C GLU A 119 -7.64 0.71 15.52
N LYS A 120 -8.19 0.23 16.64
CA LYS A 120 -7.93 -1.09 17.18
C LYS A 120 -9.15 -1.96 17.00
N MET A 121 -8.92 -3.22 16.63
CA MET A 121 -9.96 -4.20 16.32
C MET A 121 -9.99 -5.30 17.37
N ASN A 122 -11.19 -5.76 17.70
CA ASN A 122 -11.42 -6.95 18.50
C ASN A 122 -11.04 -8.23 17.73
N PRO A 123 -10.88 -9.36 18.44
CA PRO A 123 -10.75 -10.69 17.85
C PRO A 123 -11.72 -11.00 16.72
N ASP A 124 -12.98 -10.57 16.89
CA ASP A 124 -14.10 -10.77 15.96
C ASP A 124 -14.17 -9.78 14.79
N GLY A 125 -13.23 -8.83 14.70
CA GLY A 125 -13.17 -7.82 13.65
C GLY A 125 -14.06 -6.59 13.89
N SER A 126 -14.71 -6.46 15.05
CA SER A 126 -15.40 -5.22 15.43
C SER A 126 -14.41 -4.16 15.95
N THR A 127 -14.72 -2.87 15.75
CA THR A 127 -13.90 -1.77 16.27
C THR A 127 -13.94 -1.75 17.80
N LEU A 128 -12.77 -1.80 18.43
CA LEU A 128 -12.62 -1.66 19.88
C LEU A 128 -12.53 -0.18 20.27
N SER A 129 -11.67 0.58 19.59
CA SER A 129 -11.46 2.00 19.89
C SER A 129 -10.79 2.73 18.75
N VAL A 130 -11.10 4.02 18.62
CA VAL A 130 -10.43 4.95 17.70
C VAL A 130 -9.67 6.01 18.51
N GLY A 131 -8.40 6.21 18.17
CA GLY A 131 -7.50 7.15 18.80
C GLY A 131 -7.10 8.26 17.83
N TYR A 132 -7.20 9.52 18.26
CA TYR A 132 -6.73 10.68 17.52
C TYR A 132 -5.52 11.28 18.24
N SER A 133 -4.38 11.34 17.56
CA SER A 133 -3.09 11.72 18.13
C SER A 133 -2.56 13.01 17.50
N ASP A 134 -2.09 13.95 18.32
CA ASP A 134 -1.33 15.14 17.87
C ASP A 134 0.20 14.86 17.79
N GLY A 135 0.60 13.60 18.01
CA GLY A 135 1.99 13.13 18.11
C GLY A 135 2.60 13.27 19.51
N LYS A 136 1.86 13.77 20.50
CA LYS A 136 2.24 13.82 21.92
C LYS A 136 1.15 13.23 22.81
N ASN A 137 -0.10 13.59 22.54
CA ASN A 137 -1.29 13.18 23.27
C ASN A 137 -2.21 12.41 22.32
N THR A 138 -2.88 11.39 22.85
CA THR A 138 -3.88 10.61 22.11
C THR A 138 -5.19 10.58 22.89
N ALA A 139 -6.27 11.02 22.25
CA ALA A 139 -7.62 10.89 22.78
C ALA A 139 -8.28 9.64 22.18
N TRP A 140 -8.74 8.73 23.04
CA TRP A 140 -9.40 7.48 22.65
C TRP A 140 -10.91 7.59 22.84
N ILE A 141 -11.66 7.17 21.83
CA ILE A 141 -13.11 7.04 21.88
C ILE A 141 -13.52 5.62 21.53
N ALA A 142 -14.56 5.12 22.20
CA ALA A 142 -15.32 3.98 21.69
C ALA A 142 -16.21 4.51 20.57
N GLY A 143 -16.23 3.88 19.41
CA GLY A 143 -16.98 4.41 18.29
C GLY A 143 -16.85 3.61 17.01
N ASP A 144 -17.48 4.15 15.98
CA ASP A 144 -17.56 3.57 14.65
C ASP A 144 -16.21 3.60 13.93
N SER A 145 -15.95 2.54 13.17
CA SER A 145 -14.74 2.37 12.37
C SER A 145 -14.52 3.53 11.40
N PHE A 146 -13.31 4.09 11.36
CA PHE A 146 -12.97 5.05 10.30
C PHE A 146 -12.63 4.34 8.98
N ILE A 147 -12.35 3.05 9.02
CA ILE A 147 -12.06 2.21 7.83
C ILE A 147 -13.29 2.11 6.94
N VAL A 148 -14.51 2.24 7.48
CA VAL A 148 -15.74 2.30 6.68
C VAL A 148 -15.79 3.54 5.77
N GLY A 149 -15.15 4.65 6.18
CA GLY A 149 -15.02 5.86 5.38
C GLY A 149 -13.78 5.92 4.49
N TYR A 150 -12.81 5.05 4.73
CA TYR A 150 -11.54 4.99 4.01
C TYR A 150 -11.23 3.52 3.71
N PRO A 151 -11.60 3.04 2.50
CA PRO A 151 -11.39 1.64 2.16
C PRO A 151 -9.91 1.35 2.31
N PRO A 152 -9.55 0.29 3.06
CA PRO A 152 -8.16 -0.06 3.18
C PRO A 152 -7.73 -0.51 1.79
N TYR A 153 -6.67 0.11 1.26
CA TYR A 153 -6.11 -0.25 -0.05
C TYR A 153 -5.52 -1.67 -0.07
N SER A 154 -5.66 -2.42 1.04
CA SER A 154 -5.38 -3.84 1.22
C SER A 154 -6.50 -4.77 0.74
N LEU A 155 -7.20 -4.45 -0.36
CA LEU A 155 -8.15 -5.38 -0.97
C LEU A 155 -7.78 -5.68 -2.43
N SER A 156 -6.72 -6.48 -2.60
CA SER A 156 -6.61 -7.66 -3.49
C SER A 156 -5.14 -7.99 -3.74
N PHE A 157 -4.58 -8.99 -3.06
CA PHE A 157 -3.45 -9.78 -3.56
C PHE A 157 -3.89 -11.24 -3.70
#